data_AF-A0AB36P792-F1
#
_entry.id   AF-A0AB36P792-F1
#
_cell.length_a   1.000
_cell.length_b   1.000
_cell.length_c   1.000
_cell.angle_alpha   90.00
_cell.angle_beta   90.00
_cell.angle_gamma   90.00
#
_symmetry.space_group_name_H-M   'P 1'
#
loop_
_entity.id
_entity.type
_entity.pdbx_description
1 polymer ?
#
loop_
_entity_poly.entity_id
_entity_poly.type
_entity_poly.pdbx_seq_one_letter_code
_entity_poly.pdbx_strand_id
1 'polypeptide(L)'
;MIEINDFLENNLSAIKNIIAEFEIEIEFSSHDFIEKFTDKYESDYIKMLVKYQESGHSFKTVHNQIALFLSAKKESLGIYKTQRKGSENVKGKIDIIQWWIRSKPIT
;
A
#
# COMPACT_ATOMS: atom_id res chain seq x y z
N MET A 1 13.45 5.55 15.19
CA MET A 1 12.17 5.58 14.45
C MET A 1 12.27 4.46 13.42
N ILE A 2 11.31 3.53 13.38
CA ILE A 2 11.36 2.38 12.45
C ILE A 2 11.16 2.90 11.02
N GLU A 3 11.92 2.41 10.04
CA GLU A 3 11.69 2.73 8.63
C GLU A 3 10.36 2.12 8.14
N ILE A 4 9.69 2.74 7.18
CA ILE A 4 8.38 2.23 6.70
C ILE A 4 8.51 0.79 6.20
N ASN A 5 9.58 0.50 5.46
CA ASN A 5 9.86 -0.85 4.98
C ASN A 5 10.05 -1.83 6.14
N ASP A 6 10.83 -1.48 7.17
CA ASP A 6 11.04 -2.35 8.33
C ASP A 6 9.72 -2.64 9.06
N PHE A 7 8.85 -1.63 9.19
CA PHE A 7 7.52 -1.83 9.76
C PHE A 7 6.70 -2.82 8.93
N LEU A 8 6.68 -2.65 7.60
CA LEU A 8 5.92 -3.51 6.70
C LEU A 8 6.45 -4.95 6.67
N GLU A 9 7.78 -5.13 6.73
CA GLU A 9 8.42 -6.46 6.81
C GLU A 9 8.10 -7.16 8.13
N ASN A 10 8.25 -6.45 9.25
CA ASN A 10 7.95 -7.01 10.58
C ASN A 10 6.48 -7.37 10.74
N ASN A 11 5.60 -6.77 9.93
CA ASN A 11 4.16 -7.03 9.90
C ASN A 11 3.71 -7.81 8.65
N LEU A 12 4.61 -8.47 7.91
CA LEU A 12 4.30 -9.06 6.61
C LEU A 12 3.06 -9.98 6.62
N SER A 13 2.88 -10.79 7.68
CA SER A 13 1.69 -11.64 7.84
C SER A 13 0.39 -10.83 7.91
N ALA A 14 0.39 -9.75 8.69
CA ALA A 14 -0.77 -8.87 8.80
C ALA A 14 -1.01 -8.05 7.52
N ILE A 15 0.04 -7.70 6.78
CA ILE A 15 -0.06 -7.09 5.45
C ILE A 15 -0.69 -8.06 4.44
N LYS A 16 -0.29 -9.34 4.45
CA LYS A 16 -0.96 -10.38 3.65
C LYS A 16 -2.45 -10.48 3.97
N ASN A 17 -2.84 -10.32 5.24
CA ASN A 17 -4.25 -10.33 5.63
C ASN A 17 -5.02 -9.14 5.05
N ILE A 18 -4.43 -7.93 5.01
CA ILE A 18 -5.05 -6.78 4.33
C ILE A 18 -5.24 -7.09 2.84
N ILE A 19 -4.22 -7.67 2.19
CA ILE A 19 -4.32 -8.08 0.78
C ILE A 19 -5.44 -9.11 0.58
N ALA A 20 -5.63 -10.01 1.55
CA ALA A 20 -6.66 -11.04 1.48
C ALA A 20 -8.11 -10.52 1.57
N GLU A 21 -8.31 -9.28 2.01
CA GLU A 21 -9.61 -8.61 2.01
C GLU A 21 -10.04 -8.16 0.60
N PHE A 22 -9.12 -8.04 -0.35
CA PHE A 22 -9.48 -7.75 -1.74
C PHE A 22 -10.03 -8.99 -2.44
N GLU A 23 -11.06 -8.77 -3.26
CA GLU A 23 -11.63 -9.84 -4.08
C GLU A 23 -10.58 -10.41 -5.04
N ILE A 24 -10.65 -11.74 -5.24
CA ILE A 24 -9.76 -12.44 -6.16
C ILE A 24 -10.12 -12.03 -7.60
N GLU A 25 -9.11 -11.86 -8.45
CA GLU A 25 -9.30 -11.46 -9.87
C GLU A 25 -9.92 -10.07 -10.08
N ILE A 26 -10.16 -9.32 -8.99
CA ILE A 26 -10.59 -7.92 -9.03
C ILE A 26 -9.38 -7.01 -8.80
N GLU A 27 -9.32 -5.92 -9.56
CA GLU A 27 -8.23 -4.97 -9.46
C GLU A 27 -8.37 -4.08 -8.22
N PHE A 28 -7.24 -3.78 -7.59
CA PHE A 28 -7.10 -2.76 -6.56
C PHE A 28 -5.82 -1.95 -6.78
N SER A 29 -5.80 -0.74 -6.24
CA SER A 29 -4.70 0.20 -6.36
C SER A 29 -3.93 0.33 -5.04
N SER A 30 -2.77 0.99 -5.07
CA SER A 30 -2.08 1.30 -3.82
C SER A 30 -2.89 2.22 -2.90
N HIS A 31 -3.78 3.06 -3.43
CA HIS A 31 -4.66 3.89 -2.61
C HIS A 31 -5.68 3.05 -1.85
N ASP A 32 -6.32 2.08 -2.51
CA ASP A 32 -7.28 1.16 -1.86
C ASP A 32 -6.59 0.34 -0.77
N PHE A 33 -5.35 -0.11 -1.03
CA PHE A 33 -4.54 -0.77 0.00
C PHE A 33 -4.23 0.15 1.18
N ILE A 34 -3.87 1.41 0.91
CA ILE A 34 -3.54 2.38 1.94
C ILE A 34 -4.76 2.68 2.82
N GLU A 35 -5.96 2.76 2.25
CA GLU A 35 -7.20 2.95 3.02
C GLU A 35 -7.39 1.83 4.06
N LYS A 36 -7.33 0.57 3.63
CA LYS A 36 -7.38 -0.58 4.55
C LYS A 36 -6.21 -0.63 5.53
N PHE A 37 -5.02 -0.23 5.08
CA PHE A 37 -3.85 -0.13 5.95
C PHE A 37 -4.06 0.92 7.04
N THR A 38 -4.64 2.07 6.71
CA THR A 38 -4.93 3.12 7.69
C THR A 38 -5.99 2.70 8.70
N ASP A 39 -7.01 1.95 8.27
CA ASP A 39 -8.01 1.41 9.20
C ASP A 39 -7.39 0.50 10.28
N LYS A 40 -6.35 -0.24 9.91
CA LYS A 40 -5.67 -1.19 10.79
C LYS A 40 -4.50 -0.59 11.59
N TYR A 41 -3.81 0.38 11.02
CA TYR A 41 -2.53 0.91 11.52
C TYR A 41 -2.53 2.43 11.66
N GLU A 42 -3.67 3.06 11.92
CA GLU A 42 -3.84 4.52 11.95
C GLU A 42 -2.75 5.24 12.75
N SER A 43 -2.50 4.81 13.99
CA SER A 43 -1.48 5.42 14.86
C SER A 43 -0.07 5.34 14.24
N ASP A 44 0.29 4.22 13.63
CA ASP A 44 1.61 4.05 13.02
C ASP A 44 1.70 4.81 11.69
N TYR A 45 0.63 4.83 10.92
CA TYR A 45 0.52 5.67 9.72
C TYR A 45 0.71 7.16 10.04
N ILE A 46 0.08 7.68 11.10
CA ILE A 46 0.27 9.06 11.56
C ILE A 46 1.74 9.31 11.92
N LYS A 47 2.40 8.40 12.64
CA LYS A 47 3.84 8.52 12.95
C LYS A 47 4.69 8.54 11.68
N MET A 48 4.36 7.73 10.68
CA MET A 48 5.04 7.74 9.37
C MET A 48 4.87 9.09 8.66
N LEU A 49 3.69 9.71 8.72
CA LEU A 49 3.48 11.04 8.14
C LEU A 49 4.26 12.14 8.88
N VAL A 50 4.27 12.10 10.21
CA VAL A 50 5.01 13.05 11.07
C VAL A 50 6.51 13.00 10.75
N LYS A 51 7.07 11.82 10.48
CA LYS A 51 8.47 11.67 10.05
C LYS A 51 8.84 12.56 8.86
N TYR A 52 7.91 12.78 7.94
CA TYR A 52 8.15 13.54 6.70
C TYR A 52 7.51 14.93 6.71
N GLN A 53 6.98 15.42 7.84
CA GLN A 53 6.20 16.66 7.93
C GLN A 53 6.90 17.89 7.34
N GLU A 54 8.22 17.99 7.50
CA GLU A 54 9.02 19.13 7.03
C GLU A 54 9.22 19.13 5.51
N SER A 55 8.93 18.02 4.82
CA SER A 55 9.11 17.91 3.36
C SER A 55 8.03 18.60 2.54
N GLY A 56 6.88 18.96 3.15
CA GLY A 56 5.69 19.41 2.44
C GLY A 56 5.00 18.33 1.58
N HIS A 57 5.51 17.09 1.60
CA HIS A 57 5.08 15.99 0.73
C HIS A 57 4.89 14.67 1.48
N SER A 58 4.62 14.70 2.79
CA SER A 58 4.52 13.51 3.66
C SER A 58 3.65 12.39 3.06
N PHE A 59 2.43 12.71 2.63
CA PHE A 59 1.53 11.73 2.01
C PHE A 59 2.16 11.04 0.82
N LYS A 60 2.66 11.83 -0.14
CA LYS A 60 3.30 11.31 -1.36
C LYS A 60 4.48 10.40 -1.01
N THR A 61 5.31 10.81 -0.05
CA THR A 61 6.49 10.05 0.37
C THR A 61 6.11 8.73 1.03
N VAL A 62 5.16 8.74 1.97
CA VAL A 62 4.68 7.52 2.67
C VAL A 62 3.99 6.58 1.69
N HIS A 63 3.06 7.09 0.88
CA HIS A 63 2.32 6.30 -0.10
C HIS A 63 3.24 5.66 -1.15
N ASN A 64 4.24 6.41 -1.62
CA ASN A 64 5.24 5.87 -2.56
C ASN A 64 6.06 4.74 -1.93
N GLN A 65 6.48 4.86 -0.68
CA GLN A 65 7.20 3.78 0.01
C GLN A 65 6.35 2.53 0.18
N ILE A 66 5.07 2.67 0.54
CA ILE A 66 4.13 1.56 0.60
C ILE A 66 3.96 0.91 -0.79
N ALA A 67 3.76 1.70 -1.85
CA ALA A 67 3.62 1.18 -3.21
C ALA A 67 4.89 0.45 -3.71
N LEU A 68 6.08 0.95 -3.34
CA LEU A 68 7.36 0.30 -3.62
C LEU A 68 7.48 -1.03 -2.87
N PHE A 69 7.05 -1.08 -1.61
CA PHE A 69 7.02 -2.32 -0.84
C PHE A 69 6.11 -3.37 -1.49
N LEU A 70 4.87 -3.01 -1.85
CA LEU A 70 3.95 -3.91 -2.57
C LEU A 70 4.59 -4.44 -3.86
N SER A 71 5.30 -3.58 -4.59
CA SER A 71 6.02 -3.97 -5.80
C SER A 71 7.17 -4.93 -5.56
N ALA A 72 7.96 -4.69 -4.51
CA ALA A 72 9.09 -5.53 -4.14
C ALA A 72 8.64 -6.89 -3.60
N LYS A 73 7.48 -6.95 -2.92
CA LYS A 73 6.97 -8.15 -2.25
C LYS A 73 5.82 -8.83 -2.97
N LYS A 74 5.52 -8.43 -4.21
CA LYS A 74 4.37 -8.93 -5.00
C LYS A 74 4.21 -10.46 -4.97
N GLU A 75 5.32 -11.19 -5.08
CA GLU A 75 5.32 -12.66 -5.07
C GLU A 75 4.95 -13.22 -3.69
N SER A 76 5.60 -12.70 -2.63
CA SER A 76 5.30 -13.10 -1.26
C SER A 76 3.88 -12.71 -0.83
N LEU A 77 3.33 -11.64 -1.40
CA LEU A 77 1.99 -11.13 -1.14
C LEU A 77 0.90 -11.80 -2.01
N GLY A 78 1.28 -12.58 -3.03
CA GLY A 78 0.31 -13.21 -3.94
C GLY A 78 -0.45 -12.20 -4.81
N ILE A 79 0.23 -11.16 -5.28
CA ILE A 79 -0.36 -10.11 -6.14
C ILE A 79 0.43 -9.93 -7.43
N TYR A 80 -0.26 -9.54 -8.49
CA TYR A 80 0.33 -9.28 -9.81
C TYR A 80 0.04 -7.87 -10.27
N LYS A 81 1.04 -7.24 -10.93
CA LYS A 81 0.89 -5.93 -11.54
C LYS A 81 -0.05 -6.02 -12.74
N THR A 82 -1.01 -5.10 -12.81
CA THR A 82 -1.76 -4.84 -14.05
C THR A 82 -1.29 -3.52 -14.67
N GLN A 83 -2.19 -2.78 -15.32
CA GLN A 83 -1.85 -1.50 -15.95
C GLN A 83 -1.77 -0.38 -14.92
N ARG A 84 -1.08 0.70 -15.28
CA ARG A 84 -1.16 1.94 -14.52
C ARG A 84 -2.42 2.69 -14.91
N LYS A 85 -3.20 3.14 -13.93
CA LYS A 85 -4.46 3.86 -14.15
C LYS A 85 -4.62 4.98 -13.13
N GLY A 86 -5.53 5.91 -13.40
CA GLY A 86 -5.85 7.00 -12.49
C GLY A 86 -6.48 6.49 -11.21
N SER A 87 -6.05 7.03 -10.07
CA SER A 87 -6.72 6.87 -8.78
C SER A 87 -6.66 8.20 -8.03
N GLU A 88 -7.74 8.55 -7.34
CA GLU A 88 -7.83 9.79 -6.58
C GLU A 88 -6.97 9.71 -5.31
N ASN A 89 -6.16 10.72 -5.05
CA ASN A 89 -5.36 10.83 -3.83
C ASN A 89 -6.11 11.60 -2.72
N VAL A 90 -5.50 11.68 -1.54
CA VAL A 90 -6.05 12.36 -0.35
C VAL A 90 -6.38 13.85 -0.53
N LYS A 91 -6.00 14.47 -1.67
CA LYS A 91 -6.30 15.86 -2.01
C LYS A 91 -7.37 15.97 -3.12
N GLY A 92 -8.04 14.88 -3.49
CA GLY A 92 -9.01 14.86 -4.57
C GLY A 92 -8.39 14.97 -5.97
N LYS A 93 -7.09 14.67 -6.13
CA LYS A 93 -6.39 14.75 -7.43
C LYS A 93 -6.11 13.36 -7.96
N ILE A 94 -6.23 13.18 -9.27
CA ILE A 94 -5.94 11.91 -9.93
C ILE A 94 -4.43 11.73 -10.11
N ASP A 95 -3.89 10.65 -9.56
CA ASP A 95 -2.53 10.17 -9.79
C ASP A 95 -2.54 8.91 -10.66
N ILE A 96 -1.60 8.80 -11.60
CA ILE A 96 -1.42 7.58 -12.42
C ILE A 96 -0.54 6.59 -11.64
N ILE A 97 -1.17 5.62 -10.97
CA ILE A 97 -0.51 4.68 -10.05
C ILE A 97 -0.57 3.24 -10.56
N GLN A 98 0.18 2.34 -9.93
CA GLN A 98 0.18 0.91 -10.25
C GLN A 98 -1.04 0.23 -9.64
N TRP A 99 -1.74 -0.55 -10.46
CA TRP A 99 -2.85 -1.42 -10.04
C TRP A 99 -2.42 -2.89 -9.97
N TRP A 100 -3.18 -3.66 -9.23
CA TRP A 100 -2.84 -5.02 -8.81
C TRP A 100 -4.07 -5.91 -8.85
N ILE A 101 -3.85 -7.20 -9.05
CA ILE A 101 -4.86 -8.25 -8.81
C ILE A 101 -4.30 -9.22 -7.78
N ARG A 102 -5.13 -9.65 -6.82
CA ARG A 102 -4.83 -10.79 -5.96
C ARG A 102 -5.11 -12.09 -6.69
N SER A 103 -4.16 -13.02 -6.64
CA SER A 103 -4.31 -14.33 -7.24
C SER A 103 -4.94 -15.35 -6.30
N LYS A 104 -5.53 -16.40 -6.90
CA LYS A 104 -5.92 -17.59 -6.16
C LYS A 104 -4.65 -18.25 -5.60
N PRO A 105 -4.66 -18.72 -4.35
CA PRO A 105 -3.60 -19.61 -3.88
C PRO A 105 -3.52 -20.80 -4.84
N ILE A 106 -2.30 -21.13 -5.27
CA ILE A 106 -2.04 -22.32 -6.08
C ILE A 106 -2.31 -23.51 -5.15
N THR A 107 -3.43 -24.19 -5.37
CA THR A 107 -3.81 -25.45 -4.69
C THR A 107 -2.95 -26.61 -5.14
#